data_AF-A0A2M8LYP7-F1
#
_entry.id   AF-A0A2M8LYP7-F1
#
_cell.length_a   1.000
_cell.length_b   1.000
_cell.length_c   1.000
_cell.angle_alpha   90.00
_cell.angle_beta   90.00
_cell.angle_gamma   90.00
#
_symmetry.space_group_name_H-M   'P 1'
#
loop_
_entity.id
_entity.type
_entity.pdbx_description
1 polymer ?
#
loop_
_entity_poly.entity_id
_entity_poly.type
_entity_poly.pdbx_seq_one_letter_code
_entity_poly.pdbx_strand_id
1 'polypeptide(L)'
;MTSTPRLDRITAGGTNEVFDRIRLADGHTLSLKTRPGADTADEVFLFPGLTVPNTEAWENEDQWEGWLTGGDLGGEPLYLDVPIDAVRDLILQHGGEHEDQESEEPAPGTEEAAPDLLPQIAYLHGRFKDGYTPDDVRNVFECIYTAGGPYLVCVWDYADEYGFGGDSQFYAEDEDGDLFEVQPDIHQWLSGQQETPGRMDTWVCAPVTEPTEFPVGDDFHNYARLDRTGG
;
A
#
# COMPACT_ATOMS: atom_id res chain seq x y z
N MET A 1 7.90 31.86 20.65
CA MET A 1 7.35 30.65 21.26
C MET A 1 6.56 29.97 20.16
N THR A 2 7.20 29.06 19.44
CA THR A 2 6.52 28.15 18.52
C THR A 2 5.68 27.22 19.38
N SER A 3 4.36 27.26 19.19
CA SER A 3 3.37 26.55 20.00
C SER A 3 2.96 25.27 19.28
N THR A 4 2.61 24.22 20.03
CA THR A 4 2.11 22.95 19.48
C THR A 4 0.66 22.66 19.94
N PRO A 5 -0.31 23.54 19.63
CA PRO A 5 -1.68 23.42 20.14
C PRO A 5 -2.44 22.19 19.62
N ARG A 6 -2.14 21.70 18.41
CA ARG A 6 -2.73 20.46 17.86
C ARG A 6 -2.18 19.25 18.60
N LEU A 7 -0.85 19.16 18.76
CA LEU A 7 -0.23 18.09 19.55
C LEU A 7 -0.79 18.07 20.98
N ASP A 8 -0.84 19.23 21.65
CA ASP A 8 -1.33 19.32 23.03
C ASP A 8 -2.80 18.87 23.15
N ARG A 9 -3.63 19.19 22.14
CA ARG A 9 -5.02 18.73 22.07
C ARG A 9 -5.13 17.23 21.87
N ILE A 10 -4.34 16.69 20.93
CA ILE A 10 -4.28 15.25 20.64
C ILE A 10 -3.82 14.49 21.87
N THR A 11 -2.73 14.91 22.53
CA THR A 11 -2.24 14.26 23.74
C THR A 11 -3.24 14.36 24.88
N ALA A 12 -3.93 15.49 25.06
CA ALA A 12 -4.94 15.62 26.12
C ALA A 12 -6.19 14.75 25.87
N GLY A 13 -6.63 14.63 24.61
CA GLY A 13 -7.85 13.91 24.24
C GLY A 13 -7.66 12.44 23.86
N GLY A 14 -6.43 12.05 23.53
CA GLY A 14 -6.12 10.81 22.82
C GLY A 14 -6.70 10.81 21.40
N THR A 15 -6.38 9.76 20.65
CA THR A 15 -6.83 9.59 19.26
C THR A 15 -7.88 8.49 19.07
N ASN A 16 -8.41 7.89 20.15
CA ASN A 16 -9.38 6.78 20.09
C ASN A 16 -8.93 5.61 19.19
N GLU A 17 -7.65 5.25 19.28
CA GLU A 17 -7.03 4.14 18.52
C GLU A 17 -6.96 4.35 17.00
N VAL A 18 -7.34 5.52 16.47
CA VAL A 18 -7.07 5.92 15.08
C VAL A 18 -5.90 6.90 15.01
N PHE A 19 -5.29 7.05 13.83
CA PHE A 19 -4.27 8.07 13.61
C PHE A 19 -4.91 9.46 13.54
N ASP A 20 -4.26 10.44 14.18
CA ASP A 20 -4.58 11.86 14.00
C ASP A 20 -3.37 12.58 13.40
N ARG A 21 -3.65 13.54 12.52
CA ARG A 21 -2.66 14.21 11.65
C ARG A 21 -2.25 15.55 12.24
N ILE A 22 -0.96 15.87 12.11
CA ILE A 22 -0.40 17.20 12.37
C ILE A 22 0.33 17.69 11.13
N ARG A 23 -0.11 18.84 10.59
CA ARG A 23 0.58 19.54 9.52
C ARG A 23 1.63 20.48 10.10
N LEU A 24 2.83 20.50 9.53
CA LEU A 24 3.96 21.32 9.96
C LEU A 24 4.03 22.61 9.14
N ALA A 25 4.66 23.64 9.70
CA ALA A 25 4.73 24.97 9.09
C ALA A 25 5.48 25.00 7.75
N ASP A 26 6.36 24.02 7.50
CA ASP A 26 7.11 23.88 6.26
C ASP A 26 6.41 23.00 5.19
N GLY A 27 5.18 22.57 5.46
CA GLY A 27 4.35 21.81 4.52
C GLY A 27 4.41 20.29 4.70
N HIS A 28 5.33 19.77 5.53
CA HIS A 28 5.37 18.34 5.85
C HIS A 28 4.25 17.94 6.80
N THR A 29 4.04 16.63 6.94
CA THR A 29 2.97 16.06 7.76
C THR A 29 3.50 14.89 8.56
N LEU A 30 3.01 14.73 9.79
CA LEU A 30 3.13 13.48 10.54
C LEU A 30 1.75 13.06 11.04
N SER A 31 1.59 11.77 11.31
CA SER A 31 0.43 11.24 12.02
C SER A 31 0.88 10.51 13.28
N LEU A 32 0.08 10.58 14.33
CA LEU A 32 0.34 9.84 15.55
C LEU A 32 -0.94 9.23 16.12
N LYS A 33 -0.76 8.18 16.91
CA LYS A 33 -1.78 7.55 17.72
C LYS A 33 -1.32 7.59 19.16
N THR A 34 -2.20 8.03 20.05
CA THR A 34 -1.84 8.17 21.47
C THR A 34 -3.07 8.05 22.36
N ARG A 35 -2.85 7.54 23.56
CA ARG A 35 -3.85 7.51 24.63
C ARG A 35 -4.00 8.88 25.30
N PRO A 36 -5.20 9.21 25.81
CA PRO A 36 -5.42 10.47 26.53
C PRO A 36 -4.47 10.61 27.72
N GLY A 37 -3.68 11.68 27.74
CA GLY A 37 -2.73 12.02 28.80
C GLY A 37 -1.47 11.15 28.84
N ALA A 38 -1.16 10.41 27.77
CA ALA A 38 0.07 9.62 27.71
C ALA A 38 1.31 10.50 27.49
N ASP A 39 2.42 10.12 28.13
CA ASP A 39 3.73 10.78 27.95
C ASP A 39 4.46 10.30 26.69
N THR A 40 3.95 9.23 26.05
CA THR A 40 4.42 8.67 24.79
C THR A 40 3.26 8.58 23.79
N ALA A 41 3.56 8.76 22.51
CA ALA A 41 2.72 8.29 21.41
C ALA A 41 2.91 6.78 21.28
N ASP A 42 1.80 6.06 21.11
CA ASP A 42 1.85 4.60 20.92
C ASP A 42 2.47 4.30 19.53
N GLU A 43 2.08 5.08 18.50
CA GLU A 43 2.60 4.99 17.13
C GLU A 43 2.78 6.40 16.54
N VAL A 44 3.88 6.63 15.81
CA VAL A 44 4.15 7.86 15.05
C VAL A 44 4.61 7.50 13.65
N PHE A 45 3.86 7.97 12.66
CA PHE A 45 4.12 7.75 11.24
C PHE A 45 4.57 9.06 10.59
N LEU A 46 5.68 9.01 9.84
CA LEU A 46 6.27 10.18 9.21
C LEU A 46 6.13 10.12 7.69
N PHE A 47 5.49 11.13 7.10
CA PHE A 47 5.37 11.25 5.65
C PHE A 47 6.71 11.69 5.01
N PRO A 48 6.87 11.52 3.68
CA PRO A 48 8.11 11.83 2.98
C PRO A 48 8.63 13.24 3.25
N GLY A 49 9.95 13.35 3.38
CA GLY A 49 10.65 14.62 3.65
C GLY A 49 10.89 14.90 5.12
N LEU A 50 10.32 14.12 6.04
CA LEU A 50 10.66 14.17 7.46
C LEU A 50 11.86 13.26 7.77
N THR A 51 12.82 13.78 8.51
CA THR A 51 13.97 13.02 9.02
C THR A 51 13.94 13.06 10.53
N VAL A 52 13.93 11.90 11.19
CA VAL A 52 14.00 11.86 12.64
C VAL A 52 15.38 12.29 13.15
N PRO A 53 15.44 12.99 14.29
CA PRO A 53 16.68 13.17 15.03
C PRO A 53 17.27 11.80 15.42
N ASN A 54 18.58 11.64 15.25
CA ASN A 54 19.30 10.45 15.71
C ASN A 54 19.43 10.47 17.25
N THR A 55 18.37 10.03 17.94
CA THR A 55 18.25 9.97 19.40
C THR A 55 17.50 8.72 19.82
N GLU A 56 17.72 8.25 21.05
CA GLU A 56 17.06 7.07 21.63
C GLU A 56 15.51 7.09 21.52
N ALA A 57 14.92 8.28 21.47
CA ALA A 57 13.47 8.49 21.33
C ALA A 57 12.87 7.94 20.01
N TRP A 58 13.69 7.74 18.98
CA TRP A 58 13.27 7.29 17.64
C TRP A 58 13.92 5.95 17.24
N GLU A 59 14.46 5.20 18.20
CA GLU A 59 15.15 3.92 17.93
C GLU A 59 14.18 2.74 17.78
N ASN A 60 12.96 2.84 18.34
CA ASN A 60 11.94 1.80 18.26
C ASN A 60 11.12 1.91 16.97
N GLU A 61 11.81 1.75 15.85
CA GLU A 61 11.19 1.68 14.53
C GLU A 61 10.49 0.31 14.39
N ASP A 62 9.18 0.32 14.13
CA ASP A 62 8.47 -0.90 13.80
C ASP A 62 8.69 -1.24 12.34
N GLN A 63 9.72 -2.04 12.11
CA GLN A 63 10.03 -2.60 10.79
C GLN A 63 9.05 -3.74 10.41
N TRP A 64 8.05 -4.04 11.24
CA TRP A 64 7.21 -5.24 11.16
C TRP A 64 5.75 -4.99 10.76
N GLU A 65 5.20 -3.78 10.93
CA GLU A 65 3.82 -3.49 10.50
C GLU A 65 3.65 -3.42 8.97
N GLY A 66 4.72 -3.16 8.21
CA GLY A 66 4.71 -3.29 6.75
C GLY A 66 4.52 -4.73 6.26
N TRP A 67 4.76 -5.73 7.11
CA TRP A 67 4.62 -7.15 6.75
C TRP A 67 3.24 -7.73 7.10
N LEU A 68 2.53 -7.20 8.12
CA LEU A 68 1.25 -7.76 8.59
C LEU A 68 0.00 -7.04 8.06
N THR A 69 0.14 -5.83 7.52
CA THR A 69 -1.00 -5.05 7.01
C THR A 69 -1.22 -5.19 5.50
N GLY A 70 -0.49 -6.08 4.81
CA GLY A 70 -0.73 -6.35 3.39
C GLY A 70 -0.61 -5.06 2.56
N GLY A 71 0.53 -4.38 2.64
CA GLY A 71 0.73 -3.17 1.87
C GLY A 71 2.03 -2.48 2.25
N ASP A 72 2.91 -2.35 1.26
CA ASP A 72 4.01 -1.40 1.32
C ASP A 72 3.41 0.01 1.29
N LEU A 73 3.14 0.60 2.45
CA LEU A 73 3.10 2.05 2.62
C LEU A 73 4.54 2.58 2.44
N GLY A 74 5.07 2.42 1.23
CA GLY A 74 6.35 2.91 0.74
C GLY A 74 7.47 3.00 1.76
N GLY A 75 7.79 1.93 2.51
CA GLY A 75 8.92 1.91 3.44
C GLY A 75 9.05 3.12 4.38
N GLU A 76 7.94 3.81 4.69
CA GLU A 76 7.95 5.01 5.52
C GLU A 76 8.09 4.61 7.00
N PRO A 77 8.95 5.28 7.77
CA PRO A 77 9.30 4.80 9.08
C PRO A 77 8.18 5.07 10.09
N LEU A 78 7.60 3.98 10.59
CA LEU A 78 6.71 3.97 11.75
C LEU A 78 7.54 3.78 13.02
N TYR A 79 7.33 4.64 14.01
CA TYR A 79 8.01 4.58 15.30
C TYR A 79 7.03 4.33 16.42
N LEU A 80 7.37 3.40 17.31
CA LEU A 80 6.56 3.06 18.47
C LEU A 80 7.09 3.71 19.74
N ASP A 81 6.19 3.94 20.68
CA ASP A 81 6.52 4.43 22.03
C ASP A 81 7.34 5.74 22.03
N VAL A 82 7.11 6.63 21.07
CA VAL A 82 7.86 7.88 20.93
C VAL A 82 7.44 8.88 22.01
N PRO A 83 8.36 9.41 22.84
CA PRO A 83 8.04 10.46 23.80
C PRO A 83 7.36 11.67 23.15
N ILE A 84 6.28 12.19 23.75
CA ILE A 84 5.56 13.36 23.22
C ILE A 84 6.48 14.59 23.12
N ASP A 85 7.46 14.71 24.02
CA ASP A 85 8.47 15.77 23.94
C ASP A 85 9.35 15.64 22.69
N ALA A 86 9.68 14.42 22.25
CA ALA A 86 10.44 14.19 21.03
C ALA A 86 9.62 14.52 19.76
N VAL A 87 8.33 14.18 19.75
CA VAL A 87 7.39 14.60 18.69
C VAL A 87 7.29 16.13 18.64
N ARG A 88 7.17 16.77 19.81
CA ARG A 88 7.15 18.23 19.92
C ARG A 88 8.43 18.85 19.36
N ASP A 89 9.59 18.32 19.73
CA ASP A 89 10.88 18.81 19.24
C ASP A 89 10.99 18.69 17.71
N LEU A 90 10.48 17.60 17.12
CA LEU A 90 10.41 17.44 15.67
C LEU A 90 9.52 18.54 15.04
N ILE A 91 8.31 18.75 15.56
CA ILE A 91 7.41 19.81 15.07
C ILE A 91 8.10 21.18 15.14
N LEU A 92 8.82 21.46 16.22
CA LEU A 92 9.55 22.73 16.40
C LEU A 92 10.72 22.89 15.43
N GLN A 93 11.44 21.81 15.08
CA GLN A 93 12.49 21.83 14.07
C GLN A 93 11.95 22.20 12.68
N HIS A 94 10.71 21.80 12.38
CA HIS A 94 9.99 22.12 11.14
C HIS A 94 9.21 23.45 11.21
N GLY A 95 9.58 24.34 12.13
CA GLY A 95 9.00 25.68 12.24
C GLY A 95 7.71 25.78 13.05
N GLY A 96 7.26 24.68 13.66
CA GLY A 96 6.02 24.59 14.42
C GLY A 96 4.89 23.95 13.62
N GLU A 97 3.68 23.99 14.18
CA GLU A 97 2.48 23.52 13.49
C GLU A 97 2.03 24.53 12.43
N HIS A 98 1.48 24.02 11.33
CA HIS A 98 0.80 24.83 10.32
C HIS A 98 -0.43 25.51 10.92
N GLU A 99 -0.75 26.74 10.50
CA GLU A 99 -1.91 27.49 11.01
C GLU A 99 -3.25 26.86 10.62
N ASP A 100 -3.26 26.13 9.52
CA ASP A 100 -4.41 25.40 9.00
C ASP A 100 -4.18 23.88 9.15
N GLN A 101 -4.86 23.31 10.14
CA GLN A 101 -4.86 21.88 10.47
C GLN A 101 -6.10 21.14 9.91
N GLU A 102 -7.08 21.86 9.36
CA GLU A 102 -8.41 21.33 9.03
C GLU A 102 -8.71 21.30 7.53
N SER A 103 -7.88 21.90 6.68
CA SER A 103 -8.04 21.69 5.24
C SER A 103 -7.86 20.21 4.90
N GLU A 104 -8.98 19.57 4.53
CA GLU A 104 -8.98 18.55 3.48
C GLU A 104 -8.14 19.13 2.34
N GLU A 105 -7.15 18.37 1.90
CA GLU A 105 -6.12 18.81 0.96
C GLU A 105 -6.67 19.77 -0.10
N PRO A 106 -5.97 20.87 -0.46
CA PRO A 106 -6.22 21.43 -1.77
C PRO A 106 -6.03 20.27 -2.76
N ALA A 107 -7.12 19.88 -3.45
CA ALA A 107 -7.10 18.86 -4.49
C ALA A 107 -5.79 18.94 -5.25
N PRO A 108 -5.03 17.84 -5.41
CA PRO A 108 -3.61 17.85 -5.74
C PRO A 108 -3.35 18.78 -6.92
N GLY A 109 -2.95 19.99 -6.56
CA GLY A 109 -2.63 21.10 -7.43
C GLY A 109 -1.13 21.21 -7.59
N THR A 110 -0.45 20.07 -7.55
CA THR A 110 0.88 19.80 -8.06
C THR A 110 0.87 18.31 -8.34
N GLU A 111 0.98 17.93 -9.60
CA GLU A 111 1.42 16.59 -9.99
C GLU A 111 2.80 16.34 -9.36
N GLU A 112 2.87 16.03 -8.06
CA GLU A 112 3.81 15.01 -7.65
C GLU A 112 3.20 13.72 -8.18
N ALA A 113 3.60 13.39 -9.40
CA ALA A 113 3.32 12.08 -9.96
C ALA A 113 3.67 11.06 -8.89
N ALA A 114 2.69 10.23 -8.50
CA ALA A 114 2.98 9.01 -7.74
C ALA A 114 4.28 8.42 -8.31
N PRO A 115 5.26 8.07 -7.45
CA PRO A 115 6.57 7.65 -7.91
C PRO A 115 6.36 6.65 -9.04
N ASP A 116 6.98 6.88 -10.21
CA ASP A 116 6.81 5.97 -11.32
C ASP A 116 7.35 4.61 -10.88
N LEU A 117 6.46 3.66 -10.61
CA LEU A 117 6.77 2.32 -10.10
C LEU A 117 7.19 1.39 -11.25
N LEU A 118 6.91 1.77 -12.50
CA LEU A 118 7.21 0.95 -13.67
C LEU A 118 8.69 0.60 -13.83
N PRO A 119 9.67 1.50 -13.58
CA PRO A 119 11.09 1.16 -13.58
C PRO A 119 11.46 0.05 -12.58
N GLN A 120 10.76 -0.04 -11.44
CA GLN A 120 11.05 -1.05 -10.41
C GLN A 120 10.65 -2.45 -10.87
N ILE A 121 9.60 -2.55 -11.70
CA ILE A 121 9.07 -3.81 -12.22
C ILE A 121 9.41 -4.07 -13.69
N ALA A 122 10.19 -3.19 -14.34
CA ALA A 122 10.50 -3.27 -15.76
C ALA A 122 11.11 -4.64 -16.19
N TYR A 123 11.80 -5.33 -15.29
CA TYR A 123 12.39 -6.65 -15.52
C TYR A 123 11.35 -7.79 -15.63
N LEU A 124 10.08 -7.53 -15.32
CA LEU A 124 8.96 -8.47 -15.50
C LEU A 124 8.44 -8.49 -16.94
N HIS A 125 8.86 -7.56 -17.79
CA HIS A 125 8.51 -7.53 -19.20
C HIS A 125 8.82 -8.87 -19.88
N GLY A 126 7.83 -9.43 -20.58
CA GLY A 126 8.00 -10.69 -21.32
C GLY A 126 8.15 -11.95 -20.46
N ARG A 127 7.91 -11.90 -19.15
CA ARG A 127 7.98 -13.09 -18.27
C ARG A 127 7.01 -14.20 -18.66
N PHE A 128 5.89 -13.84 -19.28
CA PHE A 128 4.83 -14.75 -19.74
C PHE A 128 4.91 -15.04 -21.24
N LYS A 129 6.00 -14.65 -21.92
CA LYS A 129 6.15 -14.79 -23.37
C LYS A 129 6.00 -16.23 -23.87
N ASP A 130 6.52 -17.19 -23.12
CA ASP A 130 6.50 -18.62 -23.49
C ASP A 130 5.37 -19.38 -22.78
N GLY A 131 4.37 -18.66 -22.26
CA GLY A 131 3.37 -19.17 -21.32
C GLY A 131 3.81 -18.95 -19.87
N TYR A 132 2.95 -19.37 -18.94
CA TYR A 132 3.17 -19.22 -17.51
C TYR A 132 2.47 -20.33 -16.73
N THR A 133 3.04 -20.65 -15.58
CA THR A 133 2.47 -21.57 -14.59
C THR A 133 1.84 -20.80 -13.43
N PRO A 134 1.05 -21.45 -12.56
CA PRO A 134 0.53 -20.82 -11.34
C PRO A 134 1.63 -20.27 -10.42
N ASP A 135 2.79 -20.93 -10.39
CA ASP A 135 3.96 -20.45 -9.65
C ASP A 135 4.57 -19.19 -10.29
N ASP A 136 4.62 -19.12 -11.63
CA ASP A 136 5.06 -17.91 -12.33
C ASP A 136 4.12 -16.74 -12.05
N VAL A 137 2.80 -16.99 -12.07
CA VAL A 137 1.77 -15.99 -11.69
C VAL A 137 2.03 -15.49 -10.28
N ARG A 138 2.16 -16.39 -9.30
CA ARG A 138 2.36 -16.02 -7.91
C ARG A 138 3.60 -15.13 -7.75
N ASN A 139 4.72 -15.53 -8.34
CA ASN A 139 5.97 -14.77 -8.22
C ASN A 139 5.88 -13.39 -8.89
N VAL A 140 5.26 -13.29 -10.08
CA VAL A 140 5.16 -12.03 -10.81
C VAL A 140 4.17 -11.07 -10.14
N PHE A 141 3.02 -11.56 -9.69
CA PHE A 141 1.98 -10.72 -9.07
C PHE A 141 2.41 -10.25 -7.69
N GLU A 142 3.10 -11.09 -6.90
CA GLU A 142 3.73 -10.69 -5.65
C GLU A 142 4.75 -9.56 -5.88
N CYS A 143 5.56 -9.64 -6.94
CA CYS A 143 6.53 -8.60 -7.27
C CYS A 143 5.86 -7.28 -7.68
N ILE A 144 4.72 -7.33 -8.36
CA ILE A 144 3.94 -6.14 -8.73
C ILE A 144 3.35 -5.50 -7.49
N TYR A 145 2.75 -6.31 -6.62
CA TYR A 145 2.12 -5.85 -5.39
C TYR A 145 3.13 -5.26 -4.40
N THR A 146 4.26 -5.95 -4.19
CA THR A 146 5.37 -5.46 -3.35
C THR A 146 5.95 -4.15 -3.86
N ALA A 147 5.86 -3.89 -5.17
CA ALA A 147 6.32 -2.61 -5.74
C ALA A 147 5.31 -1.47 -5.57
N GLY A 148 4.18 -1.68 -4.89
CA GLY A 148 3.09 -0.71 -4.72
C GLY A 148 2.00 -0.78 -5.79
N GLY A 149 1.97 -1.86 -6.58
CA GLY A 149 0.91 -2.11 -7.57
C GLY A 149 -0.35 -2.73 -6.97
N PRO A 150 -1.43 -2.86 -7.76
CA PRO A 150 -2.66 -3.49 -7.30
C PRO A 150 -2.42 -4.98 -6.98
N TYR A 151 -3.21 -5.53 -6.06
CA TYR A 151 -3.22 -6.97 -5.81
C TYR A 151 -3.89 -7.68 -6.99
N LEU A 152 -3.08 -8.32 -7.84
CA LEU A 152 -3.55 -9.00 -9.03
C LEU A 152 -3.85 -10.47 -8.74
N VAL A 153 -4.84 -11.04 -9.41
CA VAL A 153 -5.18 -12.46 -9.34
C VAL A 153 -5.41 -13.04 -10.72
N CYS A 154 -5.08 -14.32 -10.89
CA CYS A 154 -5.27 -15.08 -12.10
C CYS A 154 -6.38 -16.10 -11.90
N VAL A 155 -7.42 -15.98 -12.72
CA VAL A 155 -8.56 -16.90 -12.71
C VAL A 155 -8.41 -17.86 -13.88
N TRP A 156 -8.17 -19.12 -13.56
CA TRP A 156 -8.04 -20.23 -14.49
C TRP A 156 -9.40 -20.88 -14.79
N ASP A 157 -9.53 -21.49 -15.96
CA ASP A 157 -10.75 -22.22 -16.32
C ASP A 157 -11.03 -23.40 -15.39
N TYR A 158 -10.00 -24.12 -14.94
CA TYR A 158 -10.16 -25.25 -14.04
C TYR A 158 -8.93 -25.52 -13.16
N ALA A 159 -9.14 -26.24 -12.07
CA ALA A 159 -8.09 -26.92 -11.31
C ALA A 159 -8.37 -28.43 -11.26
N ASP A 160 -7.35 -29.27 -11.41
CA ASP A 160 -7.43 -30.73 -11.30
C ASP A 160 -6.30 -31.29 -10.40
N GLU A 161 -6.11 -32.61 -10.37
CA GLU A 161 -5.08 -33.25 -9.54
C GLU A 161 -3.64 -32.82 -9.89
N TYR A 162 -3.42 -32.22 -11.06
CA TYR A 162 -2.14 -31.71 -11.53
C TYR A 162 -1.98 -30.18 -11.33
N GLY A 163 -3.01 -29.49 -10.83
CA GLY A 163 -3.01 -28.05 -10.57
C GLY A 163 -3.96 -27.26 -11.46
N PHE A 164 -3.70 -25.97 -11.61
CA PHE A 164 -4.53 -25.07 -12.42
C PHE A 164 -4.22 -25.21 -13.92
N GLY A 165 -5.24 -25.05 -14.77
CA GLY A 165 -5.07 -25.13 -16.22
C GLY A 165 -6.26 -24.60 -17.02
N GLY A 166 -6.08 -24.61 -18.34
CA GLY A 166 -7.00 -24.04 -19.32
C GLY A 166 -6.67 -22.59 -19.66
N ASP A 167 -7.63 -21.86 -20.20
CA ASP A 167 -7.47 -20.42 -20.42
C ASP A 167 -7.50 -19.70 -19.07
N SER A 168 -6.87 -18.54 -19.03
CA SER A 168 -6.71 -17.74 -17.82
C SER A 168 -6.96 -16.27 -18.09
N GLN A 169 -7.45 -15.58 -17.07
CA GLN A 169 -7.73 -14.15 -17.13
C GLN A 169 -7.27 -13.46 -15.85
N PHE A 170 -6.75 -12.25 -15.98
CA PHE A 170 -6.25 -11.47 -14.85
C PHE A 170 -7.31 -10.49 -14.35
N TYR A 171 -7.32 -10.28 -13.05
CA TYR A 171 -8.17 -9.33 -12.35
C TYR A 171 -7.34 -8.64 -11.26
N ALA A 172 -7.86 -7.54 -10.73
CA ALA A 172 -7.44 -7.01 -9.44
C ALA A 172 -8.47 -7.42 -8.39
N GLU A 173 -8.01 -7.65 -7.16
CA GLU A 173 -8.86 -7.98 -6.01
C GLU A 173 -8.61 -6.95 -4.91
N ASP A 174 -9.66 -6.51 -4.25
CA ASP A 174 -9.57 -5.63 -3.07
C ASP A 174 -9.61 -6.43 -1.75
N GLU A 175 -9.57 -5.72 -0.62
CA GLU A 175 -9.56 -6.33 0.72
C GLU A 175 -10.86 -7.08 1.06
N ASP A 176 -11.97 -6.73 0.40
CA ASP A 176 -13.28 -7.38 0.57
C ASP A 176 -13.43 -8.62 -0.33
N GLY A 177 -12.45 -8.87 -1.21
CA GLY A 177 -12.46 -9.96 -2.20
C GLY A 177 -13.24 -9.63 -3.47
N ASP A 178 -13.61 -8.36 -3.67
CA ASP A 178 -14.30 -7.92 -4.89
C ASP A 178 -13.30 -7.83 -6.05
N LEU A 179 -13.71 -8.37 -7.21
CA LEU A 179 -12.85 -8.36 -8.40
C LEU A 179 -13.11 -7.15 -9.29
N PHE A 180 -12.04 -6.66 -9.89
CA PHE A 180 -12.03 -5.59 -10.86
C PHE A 180 -11.36 -6.04 -12.15
N GLU A 181 -11.90 -5.60 -13.28
CA GLU A 181 -11.24 -5.73 -14.57
C GLU A 181 -9.89 -5.01 -14.53
N VAL A 182 -8.90 -5.58 -15.21
CA VAL A 182 -7.61 -4.94 -15.39
C VAL A 182 -7.38 -4.58 -16.85
N GLN A 183 -6.61 -3.53 -17.07
CA GLN A 183 -6.23 -3.13 -18.42
C GLN A 183 -5.55 -4.30 -19.15
N PRO A 184 -5.85 -4.52 -20.44
CA PRO A 184 -5.26 -5.60 -21.21
C PRO A 184 -3.77 -5.40 -21.48
N ASP A 185 -3.27 -4.17 -21.31
CA ASP A 185 -1.87 -3.81 -21.51
C ASP A 185 -0.93 -4.51 -20.52
N ILE A 186 -1.39 -4.85 -19.31
CA ILE A 186 -0.61 -5.60 -18.32
C ILE A 186 -0.28 -6.99 -18.87
N HIS A 187 -1.30 -7.69 -19.39
CA HIS A 187 -1.09 -9.00 -20.02
C HIS A 187 -0.22 -8.88 -21.28
N GLN A 188 -0.45 -7.86 -22.12
CA GLN A 188 0.38 -7.63 -23.31
C GLN A 188 1.85 -7.33 -22.95
N TRP A 189 2.08 -6.60 -21.87
CA TRP A 189 3.42 -6.29 -21.38
C TRP A 189 4.11 -7.53 -20.77
N LEU A 190 3.42 -8.27 -19.91
CA LEU A 190 3.95 -9.50 -19.32
C LEU A 190 4.22 -10.57 -20.38
N SER A 191 3.43 -10.64 -21.45
CA SER A 191 3.67 -11.53 -22.58
C SER A 191 4.71 -11.02 -23.59
N GLY A 192 5.21 -9.79 -23.42
CA GLY A 192 6.19 -9.17 -24.31
C GLY A 192 5.62 -8.74 -25.67
N GLN A 193 4.29 -8.64 -25.77
CA GLN A 193 3.59 -8.08 -26.93
C GLN A 193 3.58 -6.55 -26.93
N GLN A 194 3.79 -5.94 -25.75
CA GLN A 194 3.87 -4.49 -25.55
C GLN A 194 5.10 -4.14 -24.71
N GLU A 195 5.91 -3.19 -25.19
CA GLU A 195 7.18 -2.82 -24.54
C GLU A 195 7.00 -2.08 -23.20
N THR A 196 5.90 -1.35 -23.03
CA THR A 196 5.66 -0.51 -21.85
C THR A 196 4.18 -0.54 -21.53
N PRO A 197 3.76 -0.95 -20.33
CA PRO A 197 2.35 -0.96 -19.95
C PRO A 197 1.86 0.49 -19.78
N GLY A 198 0.55 0.69 -19.66
CA GLY A 198 -0.02 1.94 -19.19
C GLY A 198 0.44 2.27 -17.77
N ARG A 199 0.09 3.46 -17.31
CA ARG A 199 0.45 3.88 -15.95
C ARG A 199 -0.25 2.99 -14.93
N MET A 200 0.46 2.63 -13.87
CA MET A 200 -0.02 1.66 -12.88
C MET A 200 -1.32 2.11 -12.18
N ASP A 201 -1.51 3.42 -11.97
CA ASP A 201 -2.74 4.02 -11.44
C ASP A 201 -3.95 3.89 -12.38
N THR A 202 -3.75 3.42 -13.60
CA THR A 202 -4.81 3.17 -14.59
C THR A 202 -5.10 1.69 -14.83
N TRP A 203 -4.38 0.80 -14.15
CA TRP A 203 -4.46 -0.64 -14.37
C TRP A 203 -5.79 -1.23 -13.91
N VAL A 204 -6.31 -0.78 -12.75
CA VAL A 204 -7.60 -1.22 -12.23
C VAL A 204 -8.73 -0.45 -12.93
N CYS A 205 -9.68 -1.18 -13.50
CA CYS A 205 -10.76 -0.64 -14.32
C CYS A 205 -12.11 -0.71 -13.57
N ALA A 206 -13.13 -1.29 -14.21
CA ALA A 206 -14.47 -1.40 -13.65
C ALA A 206 -14.59 -2.66 -12.77
N PRO A 207 -15.47 -2.64 -11.75
CA PRO A 207 -15.78 -3.84 -10.97
C PRO A 207 -16.41 -4.91 -11.87
N VAL A 208 -16.07 -6.17 -11.62
CA VAL A 208 -16.68 -7.34 -12.26
C VAL A 208 -18.09 -7.51 -11.70
N THR A 209 -19.08 -7.60 -12.59
CA THR A 209 -20.50 -7.70 -12.21
C THR A 209 -21.04 -9.13 -12.21
N GLU A 210 -20.25 -10.08 -12.69
CA GLU A 210 -20.57 -11.50 -12.68
C GLU A 210 -20.19 -12.15 -11.33
N PRO A 211 -20.84 -13.26 -10.93
CA PRO A 211 -20.50 -13.93 -9.68
C PRO A 211 -19.04 -14.40 -9.67
N THR A 212 -18.30 -14.02 -8.63
CA THR A 212 -16.86 -14.28 -8.45
C THR A 212 -16.58 -15.37 -7.39
N GLU A 213 -17.55 -16.25 -7.14
CA GLU A 213 -17.32 -17.39 -6.24
C GLU A 213 -16.51 -18.48 -6.95
N PHE A 214 -15.25 -18.67 -6.52
CA PHE A 214 -14.39 -19.71 -7.06
C PHE A 214 -14.37 -20.96 -6.17
N PRO A 215 -14.63 -22.16 -6.72
CA PRO A 215 -14.58 -23.40 -5.95
C PRO A 215 -13.18 -23.80 -5.47
N VAL A 216 -12.12 -23.29 -6.11
CA VAL A 216 -10.73 -23.60 -5.77
C VAL A 216 -9.91 -22.31 -5.81
N GLY A 217 -9.14 -22.06 -4.75
CA GLY A 217 -8.12 -21.04 -4.66
C GLY A 217 -6.86 -21.62 -4.01
N ASP A 218 -5.70 -21.01 -4.26
CA ASP A 218 -4.44 -21.37 -3.60
C ASP A 218 -4.13 -20.51 -2.37
N ASP A 219 -5.10 -19.72 -1.89
CA ASP A 219 -4.97 -18.68 -0.86
C ASP A 219 -3.97 -17.56 -1.23
N PHE A 220 -3.60 -17.47 -2.51
CA PHE A 220 -2.76 -16.43 -3.09
C PHE A 220 -3.38 -15.94 -4.41
N HIS A 221 -2.54 -15.69 -5.41
CA HIS A 221 -2.89 -15.10 -6.69
C HIS A 221 -3.62 -16.04 -7.68
N ASN A 222 -4.03 -17.26 -7.31
CA ASN A 222 -4.66 -18.19 -8.25
C ASN A 222 -6.02 -18.71 -7.79
N TYR A 223 -7.02 -18.55 -8.66
CA TYR A 223 -8.35 -19.12 -8.51
C TYR A 223 -8.74 -19.97 -9.72
N ALA A 224 -9.68 -20.90 -9.56
CA ALA A 224 -10.24 -21.66 -10.68
C ALA A 224 -11.76 -21.56 -10.72
N ARG A 225 -12.32 -21.41 -11.93
CA ARG A 225 -13.78 -21.42 -12.16
C ARG A 225 -14.41 -22.80 -11.94
N LEU A 226 -13.64 -23.88 -12.11
CA LEU A 226 -14.11 -25.26 -12.02
C LEU A 226 -13.16 -26.13 -11.21
N ASP A 227 -13.70 -26.94 -10.30
CA ASP A 227 -12.98 -28.03 -9.67
C ASP A 227 -13.16 -29.34 -10.47
N ARG A 228 -12.03 -29.94 -10.89
CA ARG A 228 -11.95 -31.23 -11.58
C ARG A 228 -11.14 -32.27 -10.81
N THR A 229 -10.77 -31.99 -9.55
CA THR A 229 -10.01 -32.91 -8.70
C THR A 229 -10.78 -34.19 -8.33
N GLY A 230 -12.10 -34.19 -8.52
CA GLY A 230 -12.99 -35.33 -8.22
C GLY A 230 -13.49 -36.14 -9.42
N GLY A 231 -12.85 -36.04 -10.59
CA GLY A 231 -13.23 -36.73 -11.83
C GLY A 231 -12.84 -38.21 -11.92
#